data_AF-A0A3G9HJI7-F1
#
_entry.id   AF-A0A3G9HJI7-F1
#
_cell.length_a   1.000
_cell.length_b   1.000
_cell.length_c   1.000
_cell.angle_alpha   90.00
_cell.angle_beta   90.00
_cell.angle_gamma   90.00
#
_symmetry.space_group_name_H-M   'P 1'
#
loop_
_entity.id
_entity.type
_entity.pdbx_description
1 polymer ?
#
loop_
_entity_poly.entity_id
_entity_poly.type
_entity_poly.pdbx_seq_one_letter_code
_entity_poly.pdbx_strand_id
1 'polypeptide(L)'
;MEFLEKWIEYDYNPWILFDSNGRVKTLNQEAQFLLAEVTVKEIFDLAVAYANVSYGFKTTMLDLSYGRYEFFGIMVGYEDNDNIAIRLYQKPPERISDPHLGDMSLHNIYTLIDLAISTSSISRRHGFTTSFDPTFPDMKIHPEEFVKLLTEIFRCFRDSEPVEIKMTLKTGETLKFEKRRYPIFQISVKGDLDESCNISSLSGPAKRLNGYIARKENRILLEAPLISE
;
A
#
# COMPACT_ATOMS: atom_id res chain seq x y z
N MET A 1 -32.66 -7.55 8.54
CA MET A 1 -31.81 -7.54 7.34
C MET A 1 -32.25 -8.64 6.41
N GLU A 2 -32.77 -8.22 5.25
CA GLU A 2 -33.17 -9.08 4.15
C GLU A 2 -31.97 -9.82 3.54
N PHE A 3 -32.21 -10.87 2.75
CA PHE A 3 -31.14 -11.70 2.19
C PHE A 3 -30.14 -10.89 1.35
N LEU A 4 -30.62 -9.95 0.52
CA LEU A 4 -29.75 -9.13 -0.34
C LEU A 4 -28.95 -8.09 0.46
N GLU A 5 -29.52 -7.52 1.51
CA GLU A 5 -28.79 -6.59 2.40
C GLU A 5 -27.63 -7.29 3.09
N LYS A 6 -27.77 -8.56 3.45
CA LYS A 6 -26.66 -9.37 3.98
C LYS A 6 -25.53 -9.52 2.96
N TRP A 7 -25.84 -9.70 1.69
CA TRP A 7 -24.81 -9.77 0.65
C TRP A 7 -24.00 -8.48 0.54
N ILE A 8 -24.64 -7.32 0.69
CA ILE A 8 -23.96 -6.02 0.69
C ILE A 8 -23.14 -5.86 1.98
N GLU A 9 -23.72 -6.20 3.13
CA GLU A 9 -23.06 -6.08 4.44
C GLU A 9 -21.76 -6.88 4.52
N TYR A 10 -21.76 -8.12 3.99
CA TYR A 10 -20.61 -9.02 3.98
C TYR A 10 -19.76 -8.94 2.69
N ASP A 11 -20.01 -7.94 1.83
CA ASP A 11 -19.20 -7.75 0.63
C ASP A 11 -17.79 -7.26 1.00
N TYR A 12 -16.78 -7.85 0.35
CA TYR A 12 -15.38 -7.44 0.51
C TYR A 12 -15.09 -6.05 -0.10
N ASN A 13 -16.00 -5.51 -0.91
CA ASN A 13 -15.86 -4.19 -1.50
C ASN A 13 -16.60 -3.16 -0.62
N PRO A 14 -15.96 -2.03 -0.25
CA PRO A 14 -16.62 -0.92 0.41
C PRO A 14 -17.83 -0.46 -0.41
N TRP A 15 -18.96 -0.34 0.27
CA TRP A 15 -20.19 0.19 -0.29
C TRP A 15 -20.79 1.21 0.66
N ILE A 16 -21.13 2.39 0.12
CA ILE A 16 -21.68 3.51 0.90
C ILE A 16 -22.85 4.10 0.12
N LEU A 17 -23.96 4.38 0.83
CA LEU A 17 -25.10 5.14 0.36
C LEU A 17 -25.13 6.51 1.03
N PHE A 18 -25.21 7.56 0.23
CA PHE A 18 -25.33 8.94 0.66
C PHE A 18 -26.73 9.51 0.38
N ASP A 19 -27.11 10.51 1.16
CA ASP A 19 -28.17 11.44 0.78
C ASP A 19 -27.64 12.56 -0.15
N SER A 20 -28.55 13.39 -0.68
CA SER A 20 -28.23 14.53 -1.54
C SER A 20 -27.37 15.62 -0.88
N ASN A 21 -27.21 15.60 0.45
CA ASN A 21 -26.34 16.51 1.20
C ASN A 21 -24.97 15.90 1.53
N GLY A 22 -24.69 14.69 1.04
CA GLY A 22 -23.45 13.97 1.30
C GLY A 22 -23.37 13.31 2.68
N ARG A 23 -24.50 13.17 3.38
CA ARG A 23 -24.54 12.41 4.64
C ARG A 23 -24.67 10.93 4.34
N VAL A 24 -23.94 10.10 5.08
CA VAL A 24 -24.04 8.65 4.94
C VAL A 24 -25.37 8.17 5.52
N LYS A 25 -26.21 7.55 4.68
CA LYS A 25 -27.46 6.90 5.10
C LYS A 25 -27.19 5.50 5.62
N THR A 26 -26.34 4.76 4.91
CA THR A 26 -25.88 3.42 5.32
C THR A 26 -24.59 3.08 4.58
N LEU A 27 -23.87 2.11 5.11
CA LEU A 27 -22.61 1.61 4.60
C LEU A 27 -22.42 0.18 5.09
N ASN A 28 -21.62 -0.63 4.37
CA ASN A 28 -21.28 -1.97 4.82
C ASN A 28 -20.09 -2.00 5.78
N GLN A 29 -19.81 -3.16 6.38
CA GLN A 29 -18.69 -3.34 7.30
C GLN A 29 -17.35 -2.89 6.71
N GLU A 30 -17.06 -3.23 5.46
CA GLU A 30 -15.77 -2.90 4.85
C GLU A 30 -15.59 -1.38 4.64
N ALA A 31 -16.67 -0.66 4.34
CA ALA A 31 -16.64 0.80 4.26
C ALA A 31 -16.33 1.47 5.61
N GLN A 32 -16.69 0.86 6.75
CA GLN A 32 -16.30 1.39 8.07
C GLN A 32 -14.79 1.43 8.23
N PHE A 33 -14.09 0.39 7.77
CA PHE A 33 -12.64 0.33 7.82
C PHE A 33 -11.98 1.30 6.83
N LEU A 34 -12.54 1.44 5.63
CA LEU A 34 -12.07 2.42 4.66
C LEU A 34 -12.13 3.84 5.22
N LEU A 35 -13.23 4.21 5.88
CA LEU A 35 -13.43 5.56 6.43
C LEU A 35 -12.50 5.91 7.61
N ALA A 36 -11.64 4.98 8.05
CA ALA A 36 -10.51 5.29 8.93
C ALA A 36 -9.30 5.89 8.17
N GLU A 37 -9.20 5.66 6.87
CA GLU A 37 -8.08 6.09 6.01
C GLU A 37 -8.45 7.26 5.08
N VAL A 38 -9.74 7.49 4.82
CA VAL A 38 -10.25 8.53 3.90
C VAL A 38 -11.51 9.18 4.46
N THR A 39 -11.72 10.47 4.19
CA THR A 39 -12.88 11.19 4.70
C THR A 39 -14.17 10.85 3.94
N VAL A 40 -15.30 10.93 4.64
CA VAL A 40 -16.64 10.77 4.04
C VAL A 40 -16.86 11.72 2.86
N LYS A 41 -16.38 12.96 3.00
CA LYS A 41 -16.51 13.99 1.96
C LYS A 41 -15.75 13.61 0.68
N GLU A 42 -14.53 13.09 0.81
CA GLU A 42 -13.75 12.67 -0.36
C GLU A 42 -14.45 11.55 -1.14
N ILE A 43 -15.05 10.58 -0.44
CA ILE A 43 -15.78 9.49 -1.10
C ILE A 43 -17.10 9.98 -1.72
N PHE A 44 -17.79 10.91 -1.08
CA PHE A 44 -18.98 11.53 -1.66
C PHE A 44 -18.66 12.34 -2.93
N ASP A 45 -17.62 13.18 -2.87
CA ASP A 45 -17.15 13.97 -4.01
C ASP A 45 -16.75 13.04 -5.18
N LEU A 46 -16.10 11.91 -4.88
CA LEU A 46 -15.80 10.86 -5.87
C LEU A 46 -17.06 10.26 -6.49
N ALA A 47 -18.09 9.96 -5.68
CA ALA A 47 -19.36 9.44 -6.19
C ALA A 47 -20.03 10.43 -7.15
N VAL A 48 -20.12 11.71 -6.77
CA VAL A 48 -20.71 12.77 -7.61
C VAL A 48 -19.93 12.95 -8.91
N ALA A 49 -18.58 12.96 -8.85
CA ALA A 49 -17.74 13.16 -10.03
C ALA A 49 -17.86 12.04 -11.07
N TYR A 50 -18.12 10.80 -10.63
CA TYR A 50 -18.22 9.62 -11.50
C TYR A 50 -19.65 9.12 -11.73
N ALA A 51 -20.66 9.82 -11.21
CA ALA A 51 -22.06 9.54 -11.48
C ALA A 51 -22.34 9.53 -12.98
N ASN A 52 -23.35 8.75 -13.38
CA ASN A 52 -23.89 8.84 -14.73
C ASN A 52 -24.58 10.21 -14.93
N VAL A 53 -24.84 10.62 -16.17
CA VAL A 53 -25.59 11.87 -16.45
C VAL A 53 -27.09 11.68 -16.22
N SER A 54 -27.58 10.47 -16.50
CA SER A 54 -28.95 10.03 -16.25
C SER A 54 -28.99 8.97 -15.16
N TYR A 55 -30.16 8.80 -14.52
CA TYR A 55 -30.39 7.72 -13.56
C TYR A 55 -29.89 6.36 -14.07
N GLY A 56 -29.33 5.58 -13.16
CA GLY A 56 -28.74 4.28 -13.42
C GLY A 56 -27.38 4.11 -12.77
N PHE A 57 -26.62 3.15 -13.29
CA PHE A 57 -25.36 2.69 -12.72
C PHE A 57 -24.23 2.85 -13.74
N LYS A 58 -23.08 3.32 -13.28
CA LYS A 58 -21.88 3.48 -14.10
C LYS A 58 -20.68 2.89 -13.39
N THR A 59 -20.05 1.91 -14.03
CA THR A 59 -18.76 1.37 -13.62
C THR A 59 -17.64 2.11 -14.35
N THR A 60 -16.66 2.61 -13.60
CA THR A 60 -15.46 3.23 -14.16
C THR A 60 -14.24 2.47 -13.65
N MET A 61 -13.34 2.09 -14.55
CA MET A 61 -12.04 1.51 -14.18
C MET A 61 -11.06 2.65 -13.93
N LEU A 62 -10.47 2.69 -12.74
CA LEU A 62 -9.42 3.62 -12.36
C LEU A 62 -8.63 3.09 -11.17
N ASP A 63 -7.37 3.49 -11.08
CA ASP A 63 -6.54 3.21 -9.92
C ASP A 63 -6.81 4.25 -8.83
N LEU A 64 -7.23 3.77 -7.65
CA LEU A 64 -7.39 4.59 -6.44
C LEU A 64 -6.66 3.94 -5.28
N SER A 65 -6.09 4.76 -4.40
CA SER A 65 -5.42 4.29 -3.19
C SER A 65 -5.80 5.15 -2.00
N TYR A 66 -6.25 4.51 -0.92
CA TYR A 66 -6.58 5.14 0.37
C TYR A 66 -5.94 4.33 1.50
N GLY A 67 -4.84 4.84 2.05
CA GLY A 67 -4.04 4.09 3.02
C GLY A 67 -3.55 2.77 2.44
N ARG A 68 -3.93 1.65 3.07
CA ARG A 68 -3.62 0.28 2.61
C ARG A 68 -4.55 -0.25 1.52
N TYR A 69 -5.63 0.46 1.22
CA TYR A 69 -6.62 0.02 0.24
C TYR A 69 -6.19 0.44 -1.15
N GLU A 70 -6.19 -0.50 -2.08
CA GLU A 70 -6.07 -0.23 -3.50
C GLU A 70 -7.33 -0.69 -4.21
N PHE A 71 -7.79 0.11 -5.18
CA PHE A 71 -8.97 -0.16 -5.97
C PHE A 71 -8.61 -0.09 -7.45
N PHE A 72 -9.28 -0.91 -8.27
CA PHE A 72 -9.12 -0.91 -9.73
C PHE A 72 -10.34 -0.34 -10.46
N GLY A 73 -11.37 0.06 -9.72
CA GLY A 73 -12.53 0.72 -10.26
C GLY A 73 -13.55 1.06 -9.20
N ILE A 74 -14.58 1.76 -9.64
CA ILE A 74 -15.74 2.11 -8.84
C ILE A 74 -17.01 1.86 -9.64
N MET A 75 -18.11 1.60 -8.96
CA MET A 75 -19.45 1.69 -9.52
C MET A 75 -20.21 2.75 -8.74
N VAL A 76 -20.78 3.72 -9.46
CA VAL A 76 -21.67 4.72 -8.90
C VAL A 76 -23.08 4.48 -9.42
N GLY A 77 -24.09 4.56 -8.56
CA GLY A 77 -25.48 4.36 -8.92
C GLY A 77 -26.43 5.30 -8.19
N TYR A 78 -27.45 5.76 -8.89
CA TYR A 78 -28.55 6.56 -8.34
C TYR A 78 -29.80 6.41 -9.21
N GLU A 79 -30.97 6.37 -8.56
CA GLU A 79 -32.27 6.22 -9.23
C GLU A 79 -33.21 7.42 -9.00
N ASP A 80 -32.78 8.35 -8.15
CA ASP A 80 -33.50 9.57 -7.79
C ASP A 80 -32.51 10.70 -7.47
N ASN A 81 -33.02 11.87 -7.09
CA ASN A 81 -32.18 13.03 -6.73
C ASN A 81 -31.79 13.06 -5.24
N ASP A 82 -32.24 12.09 -4.45
CA ASP A 82 -32.09 12.07 -3.00
C ASP A 82 -31.00 11.09 -2.54
N ASN A 83 -30.63 10.12 -3.39
CA ASN A 83 -29.77 9.01 -3.04
C ASN A 83 -28.69 8.77 -4.09
N ILE A 84 -27.45 8.59 -3.64
CA ILE A 84 -26.35 8.14 -4.49
C ILE A 84 -25.51 7.10 -3.74
N ALA A 85 -25.22 5.99 -4.40
CA ALA A 85 -24.39 4.92 -3.86
C ALA A 85 -23.08 4.81 -4.64
N ILE A 86 -22.01 4.48 -3.92
CA ILE A 86 -20.72 4.11 -4.51
C ILE A 86 -20.26 2.77 -3.95
N ARG A 87 -19.76 1.92 -4.86
CA ARG A 87 -19.03 0.70 -4.56
C ARG A 87 -17.61 0.86 -5.06
N LEU A 88 -16.62 0.61 -4.20
CA LEU A 88 -15.21 0.66 -4.59
C LEU A 88 -14.67 -0.76 -4.78
N TYR A 89 -14.25 -1.11 -6.01
CA TYR A 89 -13.76 -2.44 -6.33
C TYR A 89 -12.33 -2.62 -5.85
N GLN A 90 -12.19 -3.29 -4.71
CA GLN A 90 -10.88 -3.54 -4.11
C GLN A 90 -10.05 -4.41 -5.03
N LYS A 91 -8.80 -4.01 -5.28
CA LYS A 91 -7.80 -4.95 -5.77
C LYS A 91 -7.70 -6.06 -4.72
N PRO A 92 -7.66 -7.32 -5.13
CA PRO A 92 -7.32 -8.37 -4.19
C PRO A 92 -6.01 -7.96 -3.54
N PRO A 93 -5.90 -7.99 -2.19
CA PRO A 93 -4.64 -7.74 -1.54
C PRO A 93 -3.67 -8.70 -2.21
N GLU A 94 -2.55 -8.17 -2.70
CA GLU A 94 -1.56 -8.96 -3.42
C GLU A 94 -1.04 -10.03 -2.46
N ARG A 95 -1.76 -11.15 -2.41
CA ARG A 95 -1.29 -12.35 -1.77
C ARG A 95 -0.11 -12.74 -2.61
N ILE A 96 1.06 -12.76 -1.99
CA ILE A 96 2.21 -13.49 -2.51
C ILE A 96 1.77 -14.96 -2.54
N SER A 97 1.06 -15.32 -3.60
CA SER A 97 0.43 -16.64 -3.79
C SER A 97 1.46 -17.66 -4.22
N ASP A 98 2.57 -17.19 -4.80
CA ASP A 98 3.73 -17.97 -5.15
C ASP A 98 4.99 -17.17 -4.77
N PRO A 99 5.60 -17.43 -3.60
CA PRO A 99 6.79 -16.72 -3.18
C PRO A 99 7.94 -17.02 -4.13
N HIS A 100 8.63 -15.97 -4.60
CA HIS A 100 9.90 -16.10 -5.29
C HIS A 100 10.94 -16.58 -4.27
N LEU A 101 11.23 -17.88 -4.26
CA LEU A 101 12.20 -18.51 -3.35
C LEU A 101 13.49 -18.96 -4.05
N GLY A 102 13.50 -19.01 -5.39
CA GLY A 102 14.72 -19.31 -6.16
C GLY A 102 15.76 -18.20 -5.98
N ASP A 103 17.04 -18.50 -6.05
CA ASP A 103 18.17 -17.53 -6.01
C ASP A 103 18.26 -16.60 -4.78
N MET A 104 17.59 -16.93 -3.67
CA MET A 104 17.78 -16.25 -2.39
C MET A 104 18.95 -16.85 -1.61
N SER A 105 19.77 -15.99 -1.03
CA SER A 105 20.88 -16.37 -0.15
C SER A 105 20.82 -15.66 1.19
N LEU A 106 21.40 -16.28 2.21
CA LEU A 106 21.43 -15.74 3.56
C LEU A 106 22.37 -14.52 3.61
N HIS A 107 21.82 -13.37 3.98
CA HIS A 107 22.57 -12.12 4.06
C HIS A 107 22.23 -11.34 5.33
N ASN A 108 23.23 -10.62 5.82
CA ASN A 108 23.05 -9.57 6.80
C ASN A 108 22.40 -8.36 6.10
N ILE A 109 21.16 -8.05 6.49
CA ILE A 109 20.36 -6.99 5.88
C ILE A 109 20.98 -5.59 6.06
N TYR A 110 21.68 -5.35 7.17
CA TYR A 110 22.33 -4.06 7.42
C TYR A 110 23.42 -3.80 6.40
N THR A 111 24.22 -4.81 6.06
CA THR A 111 25.25 -4.71 5.02
C THR A 111 24.65 -4.32 3.66
N LEU A 112 23.48 -4.87 3.32
CA LEU A 112 22.80 -4.53 2.07
C LEU A 112 22.24 -3.11 2.07
N ILE A 113 21.69 -2.66 3.21
CA ILE A 113 21.23 -1.28 3.38
C ILE A 113 22.42 -0.31 3.27
N ASP A 114 23.54 -0.60 3.94
CA ASP A 114 24.76 0.20 3.90
C ASP A 114 25.33 0.28 2.48
N LEU A 115 25.26 -0.80 1.71
CA LEU A 115 25.65 -0.81 0.30
C LEU A 115 24.75 0.10 -0.55
N ALA A 116 23.42 0.05 -0.35
CA ALA A 116 22.48 0.93 -1.04
C ALA A 116 22.69 2.41 -0.68
N ILE A 117 22.93 2.70 0.61
CA ILE A 117 23.27 4.04 1.12
C ILE A 117 24.56 4.53 0.47
N SER A 118 25.62 3.71 0.49
CA SER A 118 26.93 4.06 -0.07
C SER A 118 26.83 4.38 -1.55
N THR A 119 26.09 3.55 -2.30
CA THR A 119 25.85 3.75 -3.73
C THR A 119 25.11 5.05 -4.01
N SER A 120 24.09 5.37 -3.21
CA SER A 120 23.25 6.55 -3.41
C SER A 120 23.87 7.85 -2.87
N SER A 121 24.80 7.74 -1.93
CA SER A 121 25.51 8.90 -1.36
C SER A 121 26.46 9.55 -2.36
N ILE A 122 26.92 8.83 -3.39
CA ILE A 122 27.78 9.37 -4.46
C ILE A 122 27.12 10.58 -5.15
N SER A 123 25.78 10.57 -5.26
CA SER A 123 25.02 11.61 -5.95
C SER A 123 24.23 12.54 -5.02
N ARG A 124 24.46 12.48 -3.70
CA ARG A 124 23.70 13.27 -2.70
C ARG A 124 24.62 14.01 -1.72
N ARG A 125 24.22 15.21 -1.32
CA ARG A 125 24.96 16.06 -0.38
C ARG A 125 24.50 15.92 1.07
N HIS A 126 23.20 15.79 1.31
CA HIS A 126 22.65 15.77 2.68
C HIS A 126 22.67 14.39 3.34
N GLY A 127 23.06 13.34 2.59
CA GLY A 127 23.33 12.01 3.13
C GLY A 127 22.10 11.28 3.67
N PHE A 128 22.35 10.35 4.60
CA PHE A 128 21.37 9.45 5.17
C PHE A 128 21.55 9.33 6.68
N THR A 129 20.46 9.07 7.40
CA THR A 129 20.48 8.69 8.82
C THR A 129 19.79 7.34 8.99
N THR A 130 20.29 6.51 9.90
CA THR A 130 19.79 5.16 10.11
C THR A 130 19.33 4.94 11.55
N SER A 131 18.22 4.24 11.71
CA SER A 131 17.69 3.79 13.00
C SER A 131 17.27 2.33 12.87
N PHE A 132 18.14 1.44 13.33
CA PHE A 132 17.94 0.00 13.22
C PHE A 132 17.80 -0.66 14.58
N ASP A 133 16.88 -1.60 14.69
CA ASP A 133 16.92 -2.60 15.76
C ASP A 133 18.12 -3.53 15.48
N PRO A 134 19.13 -3.66 16.36
CA PRO A 134 20.34 -4.46 16.14
C PRO A 134 20.12 -5.98 16.25
N THR A 135 18.89 -6.43 16.57
CA THR A 135 18.61 -7.84 16.86
C THR A 135 18.07 -8.62 15.66
N PHE A 136 18.06 -8.03 14.45
CA PHE A 136 17.59 -8.77 13.29
C PHE A 136 18.55 -9.90 12.93
N PRO A 137 18.04 -11.13 12.72
CA PRO A 137 18.85 -12.22 12.21
C PRO A 137 19.22 -11.98 10.75
N ASP A 138 20.22 -12.71 10.27
CA ASP A 138 20.44 -12.85 8.84
C ASP A 138 19.18 -13.42 8.16
N MET A 139 18.91 -12.97 6.94
CA MET A 139 17.72 -13.34 6.20
C MET A 139 18.03 -13.74 4.76
N LYS A 140 17.27 -14.71 4.26
CA LYS A 140 17.24 -15.08 2.86
C LYS A 140 16.55 -13.99 2.07
N ILE A 141 17.29 -13.40 1.15
CA ILE A 141 16.82 -12.31 0.29
C ILE A 141 17.60 -12.33 -1.02
N HIS A 142 17.05 -11.73 -2.07
CA HIS A 142 17.80 -11.43 -3.28
C HIS A 142 18.61 -10.15 -3.07
N PRO A 143 19.94 -10.22 -2.89
CA PRO A 143 20.73 -9.04 -2.53
C PRO A 143 20.69 -7.98 -3.62
N GLU A 144 20.81 -8.38 -4.89
CA GLU A 144 20.82 -7.46 -6.04
C GLU A 144 19.49 -6.71 -6.18
N GLU A 145 18.36 -7.43 -6.12
CA GLU A 145 17.04 -6.84 -6.22
C GLU A 145 16.73 -5.91 -5.04
N PHE A 146 17.17 -6.29 -3.84
CA PHE A 146 16.98 -5.49 -2.64
C PHE A 146 17.76 -4.16 -2.71
N VAL A 147 19.06 -4.23 -3.06
CA VAL A 147 19.91 -3.03 -3.18
C VAL A 147 19.40 -2.12 -4.30
N LYS A 148 18.99 -2.71 -5.43
CA LYS A 148 18.41 -1.95 -6.55
C LYS A 148 17.13 -1.24 -6.13
N LEU A 149 16.20 -1.94 -5.48
CA LEU A 149 14.95 -1.36 -5.02
C LEU A 149 15.17 -0.22 -4.01
N LEU A 150 16.04 -0.42 -3.01
CA LEU A 150 16.37 0.66 -2.06
C LEU A 150 16.98 1.88 -2.75
N THR A 151 17.86 1.66 -3.73
CA THR A 151 18.46 2.75 -4.52
C THR A 151 17.40 3.50 -5.32
N GLU A 152 16.42 2.79 -5.90
CA GLU A 152 15.28 3.40 -6.59
C GLU A 152 14.37 4.18 -5.63
N ILE A 153 14.12 3.65 -4.42
CA ILE A 153 13.38 4.36 -3.36
C ILE A 153 14.12 5.65 -2.97
N PHE A 154 15.44 5.62 -2.78
CA PHE A 154 16.21 6.82 -2.39
C PHE A 154 16.18 7.91 -3.46
N ARG A 155 16.06 7.55 -4.75
CA ARG A 155 15.92 8.52 -5.85
C ARG A 155 14.59 9.28 -5.83
N CYS A 156 13.57 8.76 -5.15
CA CYS A 156 12.31 9.47 -4.98
C CYS A 156 12.39 10.64 -4.01
N PHE A 157 13.44 10.75 -3.19
CA PHE A 157 13.59 11.84 -2.24
C PHE A 157 14.51 12.92 -2.81
N ARG A 158 14.12 14.18 -2.69
CA ARG A 158 14.96 15.33 -3.06
C ARG A 158 16.13 15.47 -2.10
N ASP A 159 17.24 16.01 -2.59
CA ASP A 159 18.45 16.24 -1.79
C ASP A 159 18.41 17.59 -1.07
N SER A 160 17.36 17.81 -0.27
CA SER A 160 17.14 19.02 0.54
C SER A 160 17.43 18.80 2.02
N GLU A 161 17.28 17.55 2.50
CA GLU A 161 17.56 17.13 3.87
C GLU A 161 18.06 15.67 3.91
N PRO A 162 18.65 15.22 5.05
CA PRO A 162 19.04 13.83 5.21
C PRO A 162 17.84 12.89 5.10
N VAL A 163 18.00 11.79 4.37
CA VAL A 163 16.96 10.75 4.27
C VAL A 163 17.09 9.81 5.47
N GLU A 164 16.03 9.73 6.28
CA GLU A 164 15.95 8.85 7.45
C GLU A 164 15.48 7.45 7.02
N ILE A 165 16.26 6.43 7.38
CA ILE A 165 15.97 5.02 7.11
C ILE A 165 15.76 4.32 8.45
N LYS A 166 14.59 3.74 8.63
CA LYS A 166 14.24 3.00 9.84
C LYS A 166 13.85 1.57 9.50
N MET A 167 14.41 0.60 10.21
CA MET A 167 14.05 -0.81 10.06
C MET A 167 13.40 -1.33 11.34
N THR A 168 12.24 -1.98 11.20
CA THR A 168 11.44 -2.48 12.33
C THR A 168 10.75 -3.80 12.00
N LEU A 169 10.53 -4.64 13.01
CA LEU A 169 9.70 -5.85 12.87
C LEU A 169 8.24 -5.49 13.16
N LYS A 170 7.31 -5.88 12.28
CA LYS A 170 5.88 -5.65 12.51
C LYS A 170 5.30 -6.77 13.36
N THR A 171 5.17 -6.50 14.66
CA THR A 171 4.61 -7.46 15.61
C THR A 171 3.14 -7.77 15.28
N GLY A 172 2.78 -9.05 15.19
CA GLY A 172 1.42 -9.51 14.94
C GLY A 172 1.05 -9.68 13.46
N GLU A 173 1.87 -9.16 12.54
CA GLU A 173 1.71 -9.38 11.10
C GLU A 173 2.61 -10.52 10.62
N THR A 174 2.03 -11.48 9.90
CA THR A 174 2.78 -12.61 9.32
C THR A 174 2.32 -12.91 7.92
N LEU A 175 3.25 -13.17 7.01
CA LEU A 175 2.97 -13.73 5.71
C LEU A 175 2.98 -15.25 5.78
N LYS A 176 1.95 -15.91 5.23
CA LYS A 176 1.83 -17.37 5.23
C LYS A 176 2.02 -17.93 3.83
N PHE A 177 3.09 -18.70 3.64
CA PHE A 177 3.31 -19.51 2.44
C PHE A 177 3.94 -20.85 2.85
N GLU A 178 3.75 -21.90 2.03
CA GLU A 178 4.22 -23.28 2.32
C GLU A 178 3.86 -23.82 3.73
N LYS A 179 2.68 -23.43 4.25
CA LYS A 179 2.19 -23.74 5.61
C LYS A 179 3.05 -23.17 6.76
N ARG A 180 4.11 -22.41 6.48
CA ARG A 180 4.89 -21.65 7.48
C ARG A 180 4.39 -20.21 7.57
N ARG A 181 4.62 -19.57 8.72
CA ARG A 181 4.32 -18.15 8.95
C ARG A 181 5.64 -17.41 9.13
N TYR A 182 5.83 -16.39 8.33
CA TYR A 182 7.02 -15.54 8.37
C TYR A 182 6.63 -14.18 8.94
N PRO A 183 7.32 -13.68 9.99
CA PRO A 183 7.16 -12.31 10.46
C PRO A 183 7.41 -11.33 9.32
N ILE A 184 6.79 -10.14 9.37
CA ILE A 184 7.05 -9.09 8.39
C ILE A 184 8.05 -8.08 8.97
N PHE A 185 9.10 -7.78 8.22
CA PHE A 185 9.95 -6.64 8.50
C PHE A 185 9.54 -5.45 7.62
N GLN A 186 9.79 -4.26 8.11
CA GLN A 186 9.47 -3.01 7.45
C GLN A 186 10.71 -2.13 7.40
N ILE A 187 10.97 -1.57 6.22
CA ILE A 187 11.91 -0.47 6.03
C ILE A 187 11.09 0.78 5.70
N SER A 188 11.17 1.79 6.57
CA SER A 188 10.60 3.11 6.33
C SER A 188 11.70 4.05 5.90
N VAL A 189 11.50 4.67 4.74
CA VAL A 189 12.37 5.73 4.22
C VAL A 189 11.60 7.04 4.28
N LYS A 190 12.14 8.06 4.94
CA LYS A 190 11.53 9.38 5.15
C LYS A 190 12.46 10.49 4.68
N GLY A 191 11.89 11.53 4.08
CA GLY A 191 12.57 12.78 3.74
C GLY A 191 11.65 13.65 2.88
N ASP A 192 12.22 14.60 2.16
CA ASP A 192 11.52 15.42 1.17
C ASP A 192 11.16 14.58 -0.07
N LEU A 193 10.00 13.92 -0.03
CA LEU A 193 9.53 13.02 -1.08
C LEU A 193 9.07 13.82 -2.31
N ASP A 194 9.63 13.52 -3.47
CA ASP A 194 9.22 14.17 -4.72
C ASP A 194 7.79 13.77 -5.08
N GLU A 195 6.92 14.76 -5.29
CA GLU A 195 5.53 14.56 -5.70
C GLU A 195 5.43 13.78 -7.01
N SER A 196 6.42 13.92 -7.91
CA SER A 196 6.46 13.19 -9.18
C SER A 196 6.97 11.75 -9.06
N CYS A 197 7.38 11.30 -7.88
CA CYS A 197 7.82 9.91 -7.69
C CYS A 197 6.67 8.95 -7.99
N ASN A 198 6.87 8.13 -9.02
CA ASN A 198 5.92 7.10 -9.40
C ASN A 198 6.10 5.85 -8.53
N ILE A 199 5.39 5.78 -7.41
CA ILE A 199 5.45 4.63 -6.48
C ILE A 199 5.04 3.32 -7.16
N SER A 200 4.12 3.37 -8.13
CA SER A 200 3.64 2.17 -8.82
C SER A 200 4.76 1.45 -9.57
N SER A 201 5.81 2.15 -10.03
CA SER A 201 6.96 1.51 -10.70
C SER A 201 7.82 0.68 -9.73
N LEU A 202 7.74 0.95 -8.43
CA LEU A 202 8.48 0.21 -7.39
C LEU A 202 7.79 -1.10 -6.99
N SER A 203 6.50 -1.28 -7.35
CA SER A 203 5.72 -2.48 -7.00
C SER A 203 6.31 -3.77 -7.59
N GLY A 204 6.75 -3.73 -8.85
CA GLY A 204 7.37 -4.88 -9.52
C GLY A 204 8.65 -5.37 -8.84
N PRO A 205 9.63 -4.49 -8.58
CA PRO A 205 10.80 -4.82 -7.77
C PRO A 205 10.46 -5.34 -6.36
N ALA A 206 9.51 -4.72 -5.67
CA ALA A 206 9.10 -5.17 -4.34
C ALA A 206 8.55 -6.61 -4.36
N LYS A 207 7.75 -6.96 -5.37
CA LYS A 207 7.23 -8.32 -5.56
C LYS A 207 8.32 -9.37 -5.69
N ARG A 208 9.42 -9.06 -6.38
CA ARG A 208 10.57 -9.98 -6.51
C ARG A 208 11.23 -10.29 -5.17
N LEU A 209 10.99 -9.48 -4.15
CA LEU A 209 11.43 -9.70 -2.77
C LEU A 209 10.35 -10.33 -1.89
N ASN A 210 9.25 -10.82 -2.48
CA ASN A 210 8.04 -11.20 -1.76
C ASN A 210 7.54 -10.06 -0.87
N GLY A 211 7.73 -8.81 -1.30
CA GLY A 211 7.37 -7.63 -0.55
C GLY A 211 6.32 -6.79 -1.25
N TYR A 212 5.86 -5.78 -0.53
CA TYR A 212 5.01 -4.72 -1.06
C TYR A 212 5.57 -3.35 -0.69
N ILE A 213 5.20 -2.35 -1.48
CA ILE A 213 5.56 -0.96 -1.23
C ILE A 213 4.31 -0.13 -1.04
N ALA A 214 4.36 0.80 -0.08
CA ALA A 214 3.31 1.78 0.15
C ALA A 214 3.91 3.18 0.32
N ARG A 215 3.15 4.19 -0.08
CA ARG A 215 3.44 5.60 0.23
C ARG A 215 2.56 6.04 1.39
N LYS A 216 3.16 6.70 2.38
CA LYS A 216 2.45 7.30 3.50
C LYS A 216 3.05 8.67 3.81
N GLU A 217 2.32 9.74 3.51
CA GLU A 217 2.81 11.12 3.65
C GLU A 217 4.16 11.30 2.90
N ASN A 218 5.19 11.74 3.62
CA ASN A 218 6.56 11.93 3.15
C ASN A 218 7.44 10.68 3.39
N ARG A 219 6.82 9.50 3.31
CA ARG A 219 7.50 8.22 3.51
C ARG A 219 7.17 7.21 2.44
N ILE A 220 8.16 6.39 2.12
CA ILE A 220 7.99 5.14 1.38
C ILE A 220 8.25 4.00 2.35
N LEU A 221 7.34 3.04 2.38
CA LEU A 221 7.40 1.84 3.22
C LEU A 221 7.63 0.64 2.32
N LEU A 222 8.67 -0.13 2.59
CA LEU A 222 8.90 -1.46 2.04
C LEU A 222 8.62 -2.48 3.13
N GLU A 223 7.74 -3.43 2.87
CA GLU A 223 7.44 -4.52 3.78
C GLU A 223 7.65 -5.86 3.09
N ALA A 224 8.34 -6.77 3.76
CA ALA A 224 8.68 -8.09 3.21
C ALA A 224 8.79 -9.13 4.34
N PRO A 225 8.62 -10.43 4.02
CA PRO A 225 8.75 -11.50 4.99
C PRO A 225 10.21 -11.64 5.45
N LEU A 226 10.39 -11.82 6.76
CA LEU A 226 11.64 -12.22 7.36
C LEU A 226 11.80 -13.74 7.21
N ILE A 227 12.63 -14.18 6.28
CA ILE A 227 12.93 -15.59 6.02
C ILE A 227 14.31 -15.89 6.60
N SER A 228 14.39 -16.46 7.81
CA SER A 228 15.67 -16.69 8.51
C SER A 228 16.19 -18.14 8.43
N GLU A 229 15.53 -19.04 7.70
CA GLU A 229 15.85 -20.47 7.59
C GLU A 229 15.83 -21.00 6.16
#